data_AF-A0AB35U4D2-F1
#
_entry.id   AF-A0AB35U4D2-F1
#
_cell.length_a   1.000
_cell.length_b   1.000
_cell.length_c   1.000
_cell.angle_alpha   90.00
_cell.angle_beta   90.00
_cell.angle_gamma   90.00
#
_symmetry.space_group_name_H-M   'P 1'
#
loop_
_entity.id
_entity.type
_entity.pdbx_description
1 polymer ?
#
loop_
_entity_poly.entity_id
_entity_poly.type
_entity_poly.pdbx_seq_one_letter_code
_entity_poly.pdbx_strand_id
1 'polypeptide(L)'
;METLDMVPIRKNAERLDVSVQCVFNNRYTFLSLLEEIFGKEKELMTGTIEGGETYVLESMKGSIPENRKSRHRGGHSGTFSA
;
A
#
# COMPACT_ATOMS: atom_id res chain seq x y z
N MET A 1 -4.64 13.76 -0.35
CA MET A 1 -5.15 12.93 -1.45
C MET A 1 -6.63 12.70 -1.17
N GLU A 2 -7.53 13.49 -1.77
CA GLU A 2 -8.94 13.42 -1.38
C GLU A 2 -9.65 12.27 -2.10
N THR A 3 -9.64 11.09 -1.48
CA THR A 3 -10.23 9.86 -2.02
C THR A 3 -11.70 9.67 -1.62
N LEU A 4 -12.18 10.48 -0.67
CA LEU A 4 -13.54 10.42 -0.10
C LEU A 4 -14.58 11.23 -0.88
N ASP A 5 -14.13 12.06 -1.83
CA ASP A 5 -15.02 12.73 -2.77
C ASP A 5 -15.94 11.70 -3.44
N MET A 6 -17.22 12.04 -3.61
CA MET A 6 -18.24 11.24 -4.32
C MET A 6 -17.99 11.14 -5.83
N VAL A 7 -16.72 11.22 -6.23
CA VAL A 7 -16.21 11.03 -7.57
C VAL A 7 -15.94 9.54 -7.79
N PRO A 8 -16.24 8.99 -8.99
CA PRO A 8 -15.90 7.62 -9.34
C PRO A 8 -14.41 7.32 -9.12
N ILE A 9 -14.10 6.15 -8.54
CA ILE A 9 -12.73 5.77 -8.14
C ILE A 9 -11.73 5.94 -9.29
N ARG A 10 -12.11 5.57 -10.52
CA ARG A 10 -11.25 5.71 -11.72
C ARG A 10 -10.90 7.16 -12.05
N LYS A 11 -11.89 8.06 -12.01
CA LYS A 11 -11.67 9.50 -12.25
C LYS A 11 -10.77 10.10 -11.18
N ASN A 12 -10.93 9.65 -9.94
CA ASN A 12 -10.11 10.14 -8.84
C ASN A 12 -8.67 9.64 -8.93
N ALA A 13 -8.48 8.38 -9.35
CA ALA A 13 -7.16 7.80 -9.60
C ALA A 13 -6.41 8.53 -10.72
N GLU A 14 -7.11 8.87 -11.81
CA GLU A 14 -6.56 9.68 -12.91
C GLU A 14 -6.19 11.09 -12.44
N ARG A 15 -7.07 11.76 -11.68
CA ARG A 15 -6.81 13.11 -11.13
C ARG A 15 -5.59 13.14 -10.21
N LEU A 16 -5.39 12.09 -9.43
CA LEU A 16 -4.36 12.00 -8.41
C LEU A 16 -3.05 11.36 -8.93
N ASP A 17 -3.02 10.93 -10.19
CA ASP A 17 -1.91 10.19 -10.81
C ASP A 17 -1.45 8.98 -9.98
N VAL A 18 -2.43 8.17 -9.53
CA VAL A 18 -2.17 6.94 -8.78
C VAL A 18 -2.94 5.76 -9.35
N SER A 19 -2.62 4.56 -8.87
CA SER A 19 -3.38 3.37 -9.23
C SER A 19 -4.81 3.42 -8.69
N VAL A 20 -5.75 2.86 -9.46
CA VAL A 20 -7.15 2.63 -9.02
C VAL A 20 -7.20 1.86 -7.70
N GLN A 21 -6.27 0.91 -7.51
CA GLN A 21 -6.18 0.12 -6.29
C GLN A 21 -5.81 0.97 -5.07
N CYS A 22 -4.91 1.94 -5.22
CA CYS A 22 -4.53 2.85 -4.15
C CYS A 22 -5.74 3.67 -3.67
N VAL A 23 -6.48 4.28 -4.60
CA VAL A 23 -7.71 5.04 -4.27
C VAL A 23 -8.76 4.16 -3.62
N PHE A 24 -8.95 2.93 -4.13
CA PHE A 24 -9.89 1.97 -3.54
C PHE A 24 -9.50 1.61 -2.10
N ASN A 25 -8.24 1.24 -1.87
CA ASN A 25 -7.74 0.85 -0.56
C ASN A 25 -7.89 1.99 0.45
N ASN A 26 -7.48 3.20 0.09
CA ASN A 26 -7.56 4.34 1.01
C ASN A 26 -9.02 4.65 1.39
N ARG A 27 -9.92 4.66 0.40
CA ARG A 27 -11.36 4.86 0.64
C ARG A 27 -11.94 3.76 1.51
N TYR A 28 -11.62 2.51 1.22
CA TYR A 28 -12.10 1.35 1.99
C TYR A 28 -11.62 1.41 3.44
N THR A 29 -10.32 1.61 3.67
CA THR A 29 -9.74 1.70 5.02
C THR A 29 -10.40 2.79 5.85
N PHE A 30 -10.62 3.99 5.27
CA PHE A 30 -11.26 5.08 6.00
C PHE A 30 -12.72 4.78 6.33
N LEU A 31 -13.49 4.26 5.38
CA LEU A 31 -14.90 3.93 5.61
C LEU A 31 -15.07 2.78 6.62
N SER A 32 -14.21 1.77 6.58
CA SER A 32 -14.21 0.68 7.56
C SER A 32 -13.85 1.17 8.95
N LEU A 33 -12.89 2.11 9.08
CA LEU A 33 -12.57 2.74 10.35
C LEU A 33 -13.78 3.49 10.92
N LEU A 34 -14.49 4.27 10.07
CA LEU A 34 -15.71 4.96 10.48
C LEU A 34 -16.80 3.98 10.92
N GLU A 35 -17.01 2.90 10.16
CA GLU A 35 -17.97 1.86 10.51
C GLU A 35 -17.65 1.21 11.87
N GLU A 36 -16.37 0.94 12.15
CA GLU A 36 -15.94 0.41 13.44
C GLU A 36 -16.19 1.38 14.59
N ILE A 37 -15.87 2.67 14.40
CA ILE A 37 -16.09 3.71 15.42
C ILE A 37 -17.59 3.85 15.71
N PHE A 38 -18.41 4.03 14.67
CA PHE A 38 -19.86 4.18 14.81
C PHE A 38 -20.56 2.90 15.30
N GLY A 39 -20.01 1.72 15.00
CA GLY A 39 -20.55 0.45 15.49
C GLY A 39 -20.28 0.22 16.99
N LYS A 40 -19.23 0.84 17.55
CA LYS A 40 -18.84 0.71 18.96
C LYS A 40 -19.39 1.82 19.84
N GLU A 41 -19.52 3.04 19.32
CA GLU A 41 -20.05 4.18 20.07
C GLU A 41 -21.58 4.21 20.06
N LYS A 42 -22.19 4.31 21.26
CA LYS A 42 -23.63 4.50 21.43
C LYS A 42 -24.08 5.95 21.26
N GLU A 43 -23.13 6.89 21.29
CA GLU A 43 -23.37 8.32 21.16
C GLU A 43 -22.94 8.81 19.78
N LEU A 44 -23.67 9.80 19.25
CA LEU A 44 -23.32 10.47 18.01
C LEU A 44 -22.05 11.29 18.22
N MET A 45 -20.98 10.96 17.49
CA MET A 45 -19.82 11.85 17.40
C MET A 45 -20.24 13.20 16.82
N THR A 46 -19.84 14.29 17.49
CA THR A 46 -20.01 15.65 17.00
C THR A 46 -18.64 16.32 16.93
N GLY A 47 -18.35 17.00 15.81
CA GLY A 47 -17.06 17.66 15.60
C GLY A 47 -16.55 17.58 14.16
N THR A 48 -15.33 18.07 13.94
CA THR A 48 -14.63 18.01 12.65
C THR A 48 -13.67 16.83 12.66
N ILE A 49 -13.74 15.99 11.62
CA ILE A 49 -12.80 14.88 11.41
C ILE A 49 -11.77 15.33 10.39
N GLU A 50 -10.49 15.33 10.79
CA GLU A 50 -9.37 15.60 9.88
C GLU A 50 -8.66 14.29 9.53
N GLY A 51 -8.57 13.98 8.24
CA GLY A 51 -7.87 12.81 7.72
C GLY A 51 -6.62 13.23 6.94
N GLY A 52 -5.45 12.87 7.43
CA GLY A 52 -4.17 13.02 6.73
C GLY A 52 -3.62 11.67 6.29
N GLU A 53 -2.94 11.62 5.14
CA GLU A 53 -2.20 10.44 4.71
C GLU A 53 -0.71 10.73 4.77
N THR A 54 0.08 9.79 5.30
CA THR A 54 1.55 9.84 5.27
C THR A 54 2.05 8.67 4.45
N TYR A 55 2.78 8.96 3.37
CA TYR A 55 3.42 7.94 2.54
C TYR A 55 4.83 7.68 3.06
N VAL A 56 5.11 6.43 3.44
CA VAL A 56 6.46 6.00 3.79
C VAL A 56 7.06 5.29 2.59
N LEU A 57 8.14 5.85 2.05
CA LEU A 57 8.90 5.20 0.99
C LEU A 57 9.81 4.14 1.60
N GLU A 58 9.31 2.91 1.72
CA GLU A 58 10.15 1.77 2.06
C GLU A 58 10.89 1.27 0.82
N SER A 59 12.18 1.58 0.73
CA SER A 59 13.04 1.04 -0.31
C SER A 59 13.27 -0.45 -0.09
N MET A 60 12.69 -1.29 -0.94
CA MET A 60 13.01 -2.71 -1.01
C MET A 60 14.31 -3.00 -1.79
N LYS A 61 15.04 -1.97 -2.23
CA LYS A 61 16.30 -2.15 -2.95
C LYS A 61 17.36 -2.72 -1.99
N GLY A 62 17.69 -4.00 -2.19
CA GLY A 62 18.62 -4.74 -1.33
C GLY A 62 17.94 -5.57 -0.23
N SER A 63 16.60 -5.55 -0.14
CA SER A 63 15.89 -6.47 0.75
C SER A 63 16.10 -7.90 0.29
N ILE A 64 16.50 -8.77 1.21
CA ILE A 64 16.68 -10.20 0.95
C ILE A 64 15.28 -10.83 0.91
N PRO A 65 14.85 -11.44 -0.20
CA PRO A 65 13.59 -12.16 -0.22
C PRO A 65 13.65 -13.32 0.77
N GLU A 66 12.64 -13.46 1.65
CA GLU A 66 12.58 -14.53 2.67
C GLU A 66 12.72 -15.95 2.09
N ASN A 67 12.48 -16.14 0.78
CA ASN A 67 12.54 -17.43 0.09
C ASN A 67 13.41 -17.43 -1.18
N ARG A 68 14.52 -16.69 -1.20
CA ARG A 68 15.44 -16.75 -2.36
C ARG A 68 16.22 -18.08 -2.37
N LYS A 69 15.88 -18.99 -3.29
CA LYS A 69 16.73 -20.15 -3.61
C LYS A 69 18.14 -19.68 -3.97
N SER A 70 19.17 -20.28 -3.38
CA SER A 70 20.56 -20.00 -3.74
C SER A 70 20.78 -20.35 -5.21
N ARG A 71 21.31 -19.41 -5.99
CA ARG A 71 21.71 -19.69 -7.38
C ARG A 71 23.12 -20.24 -7.34
N HIS A 72 23.29 -21.48 -7.80
CA HIS A 72 24.61 -22.06 -7.99
C HIS A 72 25.33 -21.22 -9.06
N ARG A 73 26.42 -20.55 -8.67
CA ARG A 73 27.32 -19.90 -9.64
C ARG A 73 28.13 -21.01 -10.29
N GLY A 74 27.72 -21.43 -11.48
CA GLY A 74 28.44 -22.40 -12.29
C GLY A 74 29.78 -21.84 -12.74
N GLY A 75 30.79 -21.92 -11.88
CA GLY A 75 32.18 -21.90 -12.31
C GLY A 75 32.57 -23.33 -12.64
N HIS A 76 32.76 -23.66 -13.92
CA HIS A 76 33.52 -24.85 -14.26
C HIS A 76 34.95 -24.61 -13.80
N SER A 77 35.39 -25.32 -12.75
CA SER A 77 36.81 -25.46 -12.45
C SER A 77 37.43 -26.29 -13.56
N GLY A 78 37.90 -25.63 -14.61
CA GLY A 78 38.71 -26.26 -15.64
C GLY A 78 39.94 -26.88 -14.97
N THR A 79 40.02 -28.21 -14.98
CA THR A 79 41.24 -28.93 -14.65
C THR A 79 42.26 -28.63 -15.74
N PHE A 80 43.22 -27.75 -15.44
CA PHE A 80 44.46 -27.68 -16.20
C PHE A 80 45.36 -28.82 -15.71
N SER A 81 45.57 -29.84 -16.54
CA SER A 81 46.68 -30.79 -16.38
C SER A 81 47.89 -30.24 -17.11
N ALA A 82 49.03 -30.28 -16.42
CA ALA A 82 50.36 -29.83 -16.87
C ALA A 82 50.96 -30.74 -17.95
#